data_AF-A0A8T4L948-F1
#
_entry.id   AF-A0A8T4L948-F1
#
_cell.length_a   1.000
_cell.length_b   1.000
_cell.length_c   1.000
_cell.angle_alpha   90.00
_cell.angle_beta   90.00
_cell.angle_gamma   90.00
#
_symmetry.space_group_name_H-M   'P 1'
#
loop_
_entity.id
_entity.type
_entity.pdbx_description
1 polymer ?
#
loop_
_entity_poly.entity_id
_entity_poly.type
_entity_poly.pdbx_seq_one_letter_code
_entity_poly.pdbx_strand_id
1 'polypeptide(L)'
;MVMHPEHGCVGYFSLLTDSINLKPNKELKQKWESKGIRFNALPALKIGRLATHKDHEGKGIGRTMIANILLAVLTSIIPKAGCRYITVDALPNAVQWYEQLKFKKLEKAKEHQHNVAMYLDLEELFTAFINKIKETVGDQGHASTGHPPFYYP
;
A
#
# COMPACT_ATOMS: atom_id res chain seq x y z
N MET A 1 -2.73 -4.16 -16.88
CA MET A 1 -3.82 -5.07 -17.32
C MET A 1 -3.43 -6.50 -17.04
N VAL A 2 -4.39 -7.37 -16.77
CA VAL A 2 -4.23 -8.82 -16.63
C VAL A 2 -4.95 -9.48 -17.79
N MET A 3 -4.22 -10.27 -18.58
CA MET A 3 -4.73 -10.94 -19.77
C MET A 3 -4.90 -12.43 -19.51
N HIS A 4 -6.05 -12.98 -19.91
CA HIS A 4 -6.31 -14.40 -19.98
C HIS A 4 -6.22 -14.85 -21.44
N PRO A 5 -5.54 -15.97 -21.77
CA PRO A 5 -5.34 -16.42 -23.15
C PRO A 5 -6.65 -16.54 -23.96
N GLU A 6 -7.69 -17.08 -23.34
CA GLU A 6 -8.98 -17.34 -24.03
C GLU A 6 -10.04 -16.26 -23.81
N HIS A 7 -9.87 -15.40 -22.80
CA HIS A 7 -10.93 -14.46 -22.37
C HIS A 7 -10.49 -13.00 -22.47
N GLY A 8 -9.30 -12.73 -22.98
CA GLY A 8 -8.79 -11.37 -23.15
C GLY A 8 -8.54 -10.67 -21.81
N CYS A 9 -8.91 -9.40 -21.71
CA CYS A 9 -8.64 -8.59 -20.51
C CYS A 9 -9.59 -8.98 -19.36
N VAL A 10 -9.05 -9.64 -18.34
CA VAL A 10 -9.82 -10.09 -17.15
C VAL A 10 -9.61 -9.21 -15.93
N GLY A 11 -8.67 -8.27 -15.99
CA GLY A 11 -8.40 -7.33 -14.92
C GLY A 11 -7.67 -6.07 -15.39
N TYR A 12 -8.00 -4.94 -14.78
CA TYR A 12 -7.40 -3.65 -15.07
C TYR A 12 -7.02 -2.92 -13.78
N PHE A 13 -5.88 -2.26 -13.81
CA PHE A 13 -5.50 -1.32 -12.77
C PHE A 13 -4.71 -0.15 -13.35
N SER A 14 -4.75 0.98 -12.66
CA SER A 14 -3.95 2.18 -12.98
C SER A 14 -3.24 2.69 -11.72
N LEU A 15 -1.99 3.13 -11.88
CA LEU A 15 -1.19 3.74 -10.83
C LEU A 15 -0.96 5.22 -11.13
N LEU A 16 -1.05 6.05 -10.10
CA LEU A 16 -0.77 7.48 -10.18
C LEU A 16 0.25 7.87 -9.11
N THR A 17 1.09 8.85 -9.39
CA THR A 17 1.87 9.54 -8.36
C THR A 17 0.94 10.35 -7.48
N ASP A 18 1.10 10.28 -6.17
CA ASP A 18 0.21 10.92 -5.22
C ASP A 18 0.99 11.36 -3.96
N SER A 19 0.30 12.00 -3.04
CA SER A 19 0.79 12.22 -1.68
C SER A 19 -0.32 11.94 -0.68
N ILE A 20 0.01 11.28 0.42
CA ILE A 20 -0.95 11.05 1.50
C ILE A 20 -0.93 12.25 2.45
N ASN A 21 -2.07 12.91 2.63
CA ASN A 21 -2.21 13.98 3.63
C ASN A 21 -2.33 13.37 5.03
N LEU A 22 -1.40 13.72 5.91
CA LEU A 22 -1.34 13.19 7.28
C LEU A 22 -2.28 13.92 8.23
N LYS A 23 -2.68 15.16 7.94
CA LYS A 23 -3.48 16.00 8.86
C LYS A 23 -4.79 15.34 9.34
N PRO A 24 -5.57 14.65 8.48
CA PRO A 24 -6.82 14.03 8.91
C PRO A 24 -6.61 12.89 9.93
N ASN A 25 -5.40 12.31 9.97
CA ASN A 25 -5.09 11.17 10.82
C ASN A 25 -4.09 11.57 11.92
N LYS A 26 -4.60 11.91 13.11
CA LYS A 26 -3.79 12.36 14.24
C LYS A 26 -2.72 11.34 14.64
N GLU A 27 -3.06 10.05 14.67
CA GLU A 27 -2.13 8.98 15.04
C GLU A 27 -0.99 8.86 14.01
N LEU A 28 -1.32 8.87 12.73
CA LEU A 28 -0.33 8.83 11.65
C LEU A 28 0.55 10.08 11.64
N LYS A 29 -0.04 11.26 11.86
CA LYS A 29 0.72 12.52 12.00
C LYS A 29 1.69 12.44 13.18
N GLN A 30 1.22 12.02 14.35
CA GLN A 30 2.03 11.88 15.55
C GLN A 30 3.15 10.83 15.38
N LYS A 31 2.88 9.71 14.68
CA LYS A 31 3.88 8.69 14.32
C LYS A 31 5.06 9.29 13.55
N TRP A 32 4.81 10.23 12.65
CA TRP A 32 5.87 10.86 11.86
C TRP A 32 6.55 12.01 12.61
N GLU A 33 5.80 12.79 13.38
CA GLU A 33 6.37 13.84 14.24
C GLU A 33 7.33 13.28 15.28
N SER A 34 7.03 12.11 15.88
CA SER A 34 7.94 11.43 16.81
C SER A 34 9.23 10.95 16.15
N LYS A 35 9.23 10.76 14.83
CA LYS A 35 10.43 10.49 14.01
C LYS A 35 11.11 11.77 13.51
N GLY A 36 10.72 12.95 14.00
CA GLY A 36 11.24 14.24 13.57
C GLY A 36 10.70 14.75 12.23
N ILE A 37 9.76 14.03 11.61
CA ILE A 37 9.21 14.36 10.29
C ILE A 37 7.93 15.18 10.46
N ARG A 38 8.03 16.48 10.22
CA ARG A 38 6.93 17.45 10.44
C ARG A 38 6.10 17.73 9.18
N PHE A 39 6.34 17.03 8.07
CA PHE A 39 5.59 17.24 6.83
C PHE A 39 4.09 16.96 7.00
N ASN A 40 3.27 17.70 6.24
CA ASN A 40 1.82 17.51 6.24
C ASN A 40 1.35 16.43 5.27
N ALA A 41 2.21 16.06 4.32
CA ALA A 41 1.97 14.97 3.39
C ALA A 41 3.26 14.21 3.15
N LEU A 42 3.14 12.95 2.74
CA LEU A 42 4.27 12.10 2.35
C LEU A 42 4.04 11.51 0.96
N PRO A 43 5.11 11.25 0.19
CA PRO A 43 4.98 10.63 -1.13
C PRO A 43 4.24 9.29 -1.09
N ALA A 44 3.30 9.13 -2.02
CA ALA A 44 2.47 7.96 -2.15
C ALA A 44 2.27 7.56 -3.62
N LEU A 45 1.77 6.35 -3.84
CA LEU A 45 1.24 5.91 -5.12
C LEU A 45 -0.22 5.57 -4.96
N LYS A 46 -1.07 6.12 -5.82
CA LYS A 46 -2.50 5.84 -5.79
C LYS A 46 -2.84 4.73 -6.75
N ILE A 47 -3.61 3.73 -6.29
CA ILE A 47 -4.33 2.83 -7.21
C ILE A 47 -5.62 3.55 -7.59
N GLY A 48 -5.62 4.20 -8.76
CA GLY A 48 -6.77 4.99 -9.21
C GLY A 48 -7.95 4.13 -9.65
N ARG A 49 -7.65 2.95 -10.21
CA ARG A 49 -8.63 1.95 -10.63
C ARG A 49 -8.08 0.58 -10.32
N LEU A 50 -8.96 -0.30 -9.85
CA LEU A 50 -8.71 -1.73 -9.70
C LEU A 50 -10.03 -2.42 -10.00
N ALA A 51 -10.11 -3.12 -11.13
CA ALA A 51 -11.33 -3.73 -11.60
C ALA A 51 -11.05 -5.15 -12.10
N THR A 52 -11.90 -6.08 -11.72
CA THR A 52 -11.92 -7.45 -12.24
C THR A 52 -13.13 -7.58 -13.16
N HIS A 53 -12.98 -8.31 -14.26
CA HIS A 53 -14.10 -8.60 -15.13
C HIS A 53 -15.16 -9.41 -14.37
N LYS A 54 -16.44 -9.06 -14.50
CA LYS A 54 -17.56 -9.65 -13.73
C LYS A 54 -17.55 -11.18 -13.71
N ASP A 55 -17.32 -11.82 -14.86
CA ASP A 55 -17.34 -13.28 -15.02
C ASP A 55 -16.10 -13.98 -14.41
N HIS A 56 -15.18 -13.18 -13.89
CA HIS A 56 -13.96 -13.62 -13.23
C HIS A 56 -13.81 -13.09 -11.80
N GLU A 57 -14.87 -12.50 -11.24
CA GLU A 57 -14.90 -12.13 -9.82
C GLU A 57 -14.77 -13.36 -8.91
N GLY A 58 -14.27 -13.16 -7.69
CA GLY A 58 -14.06 -14.24 -6.73
C GLY A 58 -12.90 -15.19 -7.05
N LYS A 59 -12.32 -15.15 -8.26
CA LYS A 59 -11.21 -16.04 -8.70
C LYS A 59 -9.81 -15.55 -8.30
N GLY A 60 -9.72 -14.61 -7.35
CA GLY A 60 -8.44 -14.10 -6.85
C GLY A 60 -7.73 -13.06 -7.73
N ILE A 61 -8.27 -12.70 -8.90
CA ILE A 61 -7.63 -11.75 -9.85
C ILE A 61 -7.29 -10.41 -9.19
N GLY A 62 -8.19 -9.84 -8.40
CA GLY A 62 -7.93 -8.60 -7.66
C GLY A 62 -6.72 -8.69 -6.74
N ARG A 63 -6.53 -9.83 -6.05
CA ARG A 63 -5.37 -10.07 -5.18
C ARG A 63 -4.09 -10.22 -5.99
N THR A 64 -4.15 -10.91 -7.13
CA THR A 64 -3.02 -11.01 -8.06
C THR A 64 -2.61 -9.64 -8.60
N MET A 65 -3.55 -8.77 -8.93
CA MET A 65 -3.24 -7.40 -9.33
C MET A 65 -2.55 -6.61 -8.22
N ILE A 66 -3.01 -6.72 -6.97
CA ILE A 66 -2.35 -6.09 -5.82
C ILE A 66 -0.92 -6.63 -5.64
N ALA A 67 -0.71 -7.93 -5.76
CA ALA A 67 0.62 -8.53 -5.69
C ALA A 67 1.54 -8.00 -6.81
N ASN A 68 1.05 -7.90 -8.04
CA ASN A 68 1.79 -7.35 -9.17
C ASN A 68 2.13 -5.86 -8.96
N ILE A 69 1.20 -5.08 -8.42
CA ILE A 69 1.44 -3.68 -8.06
C ILE A 69 2.54 -3.60 -7.01
N LEU A 70 2.45 -4.36 -5.92
CA LEU A 70 3.46 -4.35 -4.86
C LEU A 70 4.84 -4.73 -5.39
N LEU A 71 4.92 -5.78 -6.21
CA LEU A 71 6.17 -6.20 -6.83
C LEU A 71 6.78 -5.08 -7.68
N ALA A 72 5.99 -4.44 -8.54
CA ALA A 72 6.45 -3.34 -9.38
C ALA A 72 6.87 -2.11 -8.55
N VAL A 73 6.11 -1.78 -7.50
CA VAL A 73 6.42 -0.66 -6.60
C VAL A 73 7.74 -0.89 -5.90
N LEU A 74 7.92 -2.05 -5.26
CA LEU A 74 9.11 -2.38 -4.48
C LEU A 74 10.37 -2.48 -5.36
N THR A 75 10.27 -3.08 -6.54
CA THR A 75 11.43 -3.34 -7.40
C THR A 75 11.81 -2.18 -8.30
N SER A 76 10.84 -1.38 -8.74
CA SER A 76 11.05 -0.42 -9.84
C SER A 76 10.75 1.03 -9.49
N ILE A 77 9.83 1.28 -8.55
CA ILE A 77 9.37 2.65 -8.26
C ILE A 77 10.03 3.21 -7.01
N ILE A 78 10.04 2.48 -5.89
CA ILE A 78 10.67 2.93 -4.64
C ILE A 78 12.13 3.38 -4.85
N PRO A 79 12.99 2.62 -5.57
CA PRO A 79 14.38 3.01 -5.77
C PRO A 79 14.56 4.35 -6.53
N LYS A 80 13.53 4.82 -7.24
CA LYS A 80 13.58 6.02 -8.08
C LYS A 80 12.82 7.21 -7.51
N ALA A 81 11.68 6.95 -6.86
CA ALA A 81 10.72 7.99 -6.48
C ALA A 81 10.49 8.11 -4.96
N GLY A 82 11.04 7.20 -4.15
CA GLY A 82 10.94 7.27 -2.68
C GLY A 82 9.49 7.30 -2.20
N CYS A 83 8.73 6.24 -2.45
CA CYS A 83 7.31 6.15 -2.06
C CYS A 83 7.14 5.35 -0.78
N ARG A 84 6.41 5.89 0.20
CA ARG A 84 6.16 5.23 1.48
C ARG A 84 4.80 4.52 1.56
N TYR A 85 3.82 5.04 0.83
CA TYR A 85 2.42 4.64 0.97
C TYR A 85 1.80 4.26 -0.37
N ILE A 86 0.91 3.27 -0.36
CA ILE A 86 -0.06 3.11 -1.45
C ILE A 86 -1.42 3.60 -0.96
N THR A 87 -2.11 4.44 -1.74
CA THR A 87 -3.42 4.99 -1.40
C THR A 87 -4.52 4.47 -2.33
N VAL A 88 -5.74 4.36 -1.81
CA VAL A 88 -6.96 4.06 -2.57
C VAL A 88 -8.13 4.88 -2.04
N ASP A 89 -9.07 5.22 -2.93
CA ASP A 89 -10.41 5.65 -2.54
C ASP A 89 -11.33 4.45 -2.72
N ALA A 90 -11.53 3.68 -1.65
CA ALA A 90 -12.29 2.45 -1.71
C ALA A 90 -13.81 2.74 -1.76
N LEU A 91 -14.53 2.03 -2.62
CA LEU A 91 -15.99 1.97 -2.54
C LEU A 91 -16.41 1.37 -1.18
N PRO A 92 -17.57 1.75 -0.60
CA PRO A 92 -17.96 1.30 0.74
C PRO A 92 -18.02 -0.22 0.87
N ASN A 93 -18.50 -0.92 -0.17
CA ASN A 93 -18.56 -2.38 -0.24
C ASN A 93 -17.20 -3.06 -0.44
N ALA A 94 -16.17 -2.33 -0.84
CA ALA A 94 -14.81 -2.84 -1.05
C ALA A 94 -13.88 -2.62 0.16
N VAL A 95 -14.30 -1.82 1.15
CA VAL A 95 -13.47 -1.46 2.32
C VAL A 95 -12.95 -2.70 3.04
N GLN A 96 -13.83 -3.65 3.37
CA GLN A 96 -13.43 -4.87 4.08
C GLN A 96 -12.43 -5.70 3.29
N TRP A 97 -12.56 -5.71 1.95
CA TRP A 97 -11.61 -6.41 1.08
C TRP A 97 -10.21 -5.78 1.13
N TYR A 98 -10.13 -4.44 1.12
CA TYR A 98 -8.86 -3.74 1.29
C TYR A 98 -8.27 -3.91 2.71
N GLU A 99 -9.10 -3.94 3.76
CA GLU A 99 -8.66 -4.22 5.13
C GLU A 99 -8.01 -5.61 5.28
N GLN A 100 -8.55 -6.62 4.60
CA GLN A 100 -7.93 -7.96 4.53
C GLN A 100 -6.53 -7.92 3.91
N LEU A 101 -6.28 -6.95 3.02
CA LEU A 101 -5.00 -6.69 2.38
C LEU A 101 -4.12 -5.70 3.19
N LYS A 102 -4.46 -5.46 4.46
CA LYS A 102 -3.75 -4.60 5.41
C LYS A 102 -3.80 -3.10 5.10
N PHE A 103 -4.68 -2.66 4.19
CA PHE A 103 -4.98 -1.24 4.07
C PHE A 103 -5.71 -0.76 5.32
N LYS A 104 -5.34 0.43 5.79
CA LYS A 104 -5.93 1.12 6.93
C LYS A 104 -6.72 2.32 6.42
N LYS A 105 -7.84 2.64 7.08
CA LYS A 105 -8.60 3.85 6.79
C LYS A 105 -7.76 5.08 7.17
N LEU A 106 -7.70 6.07 6.27
CA LEU A 106 -6.96 7.30 6.54
C LEU A 106 -7.70 8.17 7.56
N GLU A 107 -9.01 8.28 7.45
CA GLU A 107 -9.86 8.97 8.42
C GLU A 107 -11.11 8.13 8.69
N LYS A 108 -11.86 8.49 9.74
CA LYS A 108 -13.21 7.94 9.94
C LYS A 108 -14.07 8.37 8.74
N ALA A 109 -14.78 7.42 8.14
CA ALA A 109 -15.69 7.70 7.04
C ALA A 109 -16.71 8.77 7.47
N LYS A 110 -16.86 9.83 6.69
CA LYS A 110 -17.90 10.85 6.91
C LYS A 110 -19.22 10.36 6.34
N GLU A 111 -20.35 10.75 6.94
CA GLU A 111 -21.71 10.30 6.54
C GLU A 111 -22.06 10.57 5.07
N HIS A 112 -21.36 11.49 4.40
CA HIS A 112 -21.57 11.85 2.99
C HIS A 112 -20.41 11.48 2.06
N GLN A 113 -19.43 10.72 2.54
CA GLN A 113 -18.30 10.30 1.71
C GLN A 113 -18.69 9.05 0.93
N HIS A 114 -18.85 9.20 -0.39
CA HIS A 114 -19.14 8.08 -1.28
C HIS A 114 -18.02 7.03 -1.32
N ASN A 115 -16.77 7.44 -1.07
CA ASN A 115 -15.60 6.56 -1.00
C ASN A 115 -14.84 6.77 0.32
N VAL A 116 -14.17 5.72 0.78
CA VAL A 116 -13.34 5.72 1.99
C VAL A 116 -11.87 5.79 1.57
N ALA A 117 -11.19 6.87 1.97
CA ALA A 117 -9.75 6.98 1.76
C ALA A 117 -9.02 5.95 2.63
N MET A 118 -8.19 5.12 2.02
CA MET A 118 -7.40 4.09 2.70
C MET A 118 -5.95 4.12 2.21
N TYR A 119 -5.05 3.62 3.04
CA TYR A 119 -3.62 3.57 2.77
C TYR A 119 -2.99 2.27 3.23
N LEU A 120 -1.93 1.85 2.55
CA LEU A 120 -1.07 0.73 2.91
C LEU A 120 0.33 1.27 3.19
N ASP A 121 0.86 1.01 4.39
CA ASP A 121 2.22 1.36 4.78
C ASP A 121 3.20 0.29 4.28
N LEU A 122 4.05 0.65 3.31
CA LEU A 122 4.92 -0.31 2.65
C LEU A 122 6.04 -0.84 3.54
N GLU A 123 6.55 -0.05 4.49
CA GLU A 123 7.55 -0.54 5.46
C GLU A 123 6.91 -1.52 6.43
N GLU A 124 5.73 -1.21 6.98
CA GLU A 124 5.05 -2.13 7.89
C GLU A 124 4.77 -3.47 7.21
N LEU A 125 4.34 -3.45 5.94
CA LEU A 125 4.13 -4.64 5.16
C LEU A 125 5.43 -5.42 4.93
N PHE A 126 6.51 -4.73 4.55
CA PHE A 126 7.81 -5.37 4.28
C PHE A 126 8.41 -5.97 5.55
N THR A 127 8.39 -5.25 6.67
CA THR A 127 8.84 -5.75 7.97
C THR A 127 8.03 -6.98 8.39
N ALA A 128 6.70 -6.95 8.27
CA ALA A 128 5.86 -8.10 8.59
C ALA A 128 6.18 -9.32 7.70
N PHE A 129 6.45 -9.10 6.42
CA PHE A 129 6.84 -10.17 5.50
C PHE A 129 8.18 -10.80 5.89
N ILE A 130 9.21 -10.00 6.16
CA ILE A 130 10.52 -10.48 6.58
C ILE A 130 10.44 -11.27 7.90
N ASN A 131 9.68 -10.76 8.88
CA ASN A 131 9.50 -11.46 10.15
C ASN A 131 8.84 -12.83 9.95
N LYS A 132 7.82 -12.90 9.09
CA LYS A 132 7.15 -14.17 8.76
C LYS A 132 8.10 -15.17 8.08
N ILE A 133 9.01 -14.71 7.22
CA ILE A 133 10.06 -15.56 6.64
C ILE A 133 10.98 -16.08 7.73
N LYS A 134 11.47 -15.22 8.63
CA LYS A 134 12.37 -15.62 9.72
C LYS A 134 11.73 -16.66 10.64
N GLU A 135 10.45 -16.50 10.96
CA GLU A 135 9.67 -17.49 11.73
C GLU A 135 9.55 -18.83 10.99
N THR A 136 9.39 -18.80 9.66
CA THR A 136 9.24 -20.02 8.84
C THR A 136 10.57 -20.74 8.62
N VAL A 137 11.67 -19.98 8.53
CA VAL A 137 13.03 -20.50 8.24
C VAL A 137 13.78 -20.86 9.53
N GLY A 138 13.29 -20.46 10.71
CA GLY A 138 13.88 -20.85 11.99
C GLY A 138 15.30 -20.31 12.19
N ASP A 139 15.51 -19.01 11.98
CA ASP A 139 16.84 -18.40 12.09
C ASP A 139 17.07 -17.73 13.46
N GLN A 140 18.09 -18.20 14.21
CA GLN A 140 18.58 -17.53 15.41
C GLN A 140 19.46 -16.35 14.98
N GLY A 141 19.01 -15.15 15.36
CA GLY A 141 19.48 -13.89 14.79
C GLY A 141 21.00 -13.65 14.81
N HIS A 142 21.44 -12.92 13.80
CA HIS A 142 22.57 -12.01 13.92
C HIS A 142 22.08 -10.57 13.83
N ALA A 143 22.46 -9.77 14.83
CA ALA A 143 22.15 -8.36 14.92
C ALA A 143 22.77 -7.60 13.75
N SER A 144 21.94 -6.87 12.98
CA SER A 144 22.42 -5.93 11.98
C SER A 144 22.67 -4.57 12.60
N THR A 145 23.90 -4.10 12.37
CA THR A 145 24.48 -2.80 12.69
C THR A 145 23.63 -1.64 12.18
N GLY A 146 23.65 -0.54 12.94
CA GLY A 146 22.85 0.66 12.70
C GLY A 146 23.09 1.31 11.34
N HIS A 147 22.01 1.76 10.71
CA HIS A 147 22.08 2.64 9.56
C HIS A 147 22.65 4.01 9.96
N PRO A 148 23.56 4.60 9.17
CA PRO A 148 24.01 5.96 9.41
C PRO A 148 22.86 6.96 9.15
N PRO A 149 22.83 8.09 9.87
CA PRO A 149 21.85 9.15 9.62
C PRO A 149 22.06 9.72 8.22
N PHE A 150 20.97 9.86 7.46
CA PHE A 150 20.96 10.58 6.20
C PHE A 150 21.42 12.02 6.44
N TYR A 151 22.57 12.41 5.88
CA TYR A 151 22.94 13.81 5.72
C TYR A 151 22.42 14.29 4.37
N TYR A 152 21.67 15.39 4.39
CA TYR A 152 21.36 16.17 3.19
C TYR A 152 22.39 17.30 3.06
N PRO A 153 22.68 17.77 1.82
CA PRO A 153 23.46 18.99 1.61
C PRO A 153 22.75 20.25 2.14
#